data_AF-A0A973SK91-F1
#
_entry.id   AF-A0A973SK91-F1
#
_cell.length_a   1.000
_cell.length_b   1.000
_cell.length_c   1.000
_cell.angle_alpha   90.00
_cell.angle_beta   90.00
_cell.angle_gamma   90.00
#
_symmetry.space_group_name_H-M   'P 1'
#
loop_
_entity.id
_entity.type
_entity.pdbx_description
1 polymer ?
#
loop_
_entity_poly.entity_id
_entity_poly.type
_entity_poly.pdbx_seq_one_letter_code
_entity_poly.pdbx_strand_id
1 'polypeptide(L)'
;LPDGPLAAVVTKELKYIRREPRFRVGWFSSVVVTVILAFSLNNSTQGQAGPMLPVLLTGMGALMIALQSGNAFGIDGRSLWMNAVVFGSEEDLRRDLAGRHIANSLIAAPLLLLIAVAAALLMGAPQAVMPAFLTGLGALGIGLGVGSVTSVTIPYTMPERMNAFSGAAPGQGGQAFASSIGAMLGIVLMSLPILLPMVFGLVWVSVLAPFYGLLIEVLGRRLAGKIGFPRLPELVAAVSKAS
;
A
#
# COMPACT_ATOMS: atom_id res chain seq x y z
N LEU A 1 3.84 -23.32 17.67
CA LEU A 1 3.48 -23.19 16.23
C LEU A 1 2.54 -21.98 16.11
N PRO A 2 2.50 -21.23 15.01
CA PRO A 2 1.53 -20.14 14.85
C PRO A 2 0.10 -20.71 14.96
N ASP A 3 -0.81 -19.98 15.61
CA ASP A 3 -2.20 -20.40 15.87
C ASP A 3 -3.08 -20.32 14.59
N GLY A 4 -2.68 -21.05 13.55
CA GLY A 4 -3.42 -21.22 12.30
C GLY A 4 -2.72 -20.70 11.04
N PRO A 5 -3.30 -20.96 9.85
CA PRO A 5 -2.69 -20.62 8.55
C PRO A 5 -2.40 -19.14 8.38
N LEU A 6 -3.30 -18.26 8.84
CA LEU A 6 -3.14 -16.81 8.76
C LEU A 6 -1.96 -16.32 9.63
N ALA A 7 -1.85 -16.83 10.86
CA ALA A 7 -0.75 -16.48 11.75
C ALA A 7 0.61 -16.94 11.20
N ALA A 8 0.63 -18.07 10.50
CA ALA A 8 1.83 -18.56 9.82
C ALA A 8 2.27 -17.61 8.69
N VAL A 9 1.34 -17.12 7.85
CA VAL A 9 1.62 -16.13 6.80
C VAL A 9 2.13 -14.83 7.41
N VAL A 10 1.44 -14.28 8.42
CA VAL A 10 1.86 -13.03 9.10
C VAL A 10 3.28 -13.17 9.65
N THR A 11 3.57 -14.28 10.34
CA THR A 11 4.89 -14.53 10.94
C THR A 11 5.98 -14.66 9.88
N LYS A 12 5.67 -15.32 8.75
CA LYS A 12 6.57 -15.44 7.60
C LYS A 12 6.88 -14.04 7.06
N GLU A 13 5.87 -13.27 6.71
CA GLU A 13 6.02 -11.93 6.11
C GLU A 13 6.81 -10.98 7.02
N LEU A 14 6.52 -10.93 8.32
CA LEU A 14 7.29 -10.11 9.27
C LEU A 14 8.77 -10.50 9.33
N LYS A 15 9.09 -11.81 9.23
CA LYS A 15 10.48 -12.27 9.17
C LYS A 15 11.16 -11.87 7.85
N TYR A 16 10.45 -11.92 6.73
CA TYR A 16 10.95 -11.47 5.43
C TYR A 16 11.24 -9.97 5.44
N ILE A 17 10.29 -9.15 5.89
CA ILE A 17 10.46 -7.69 5.98
C ILE A 17 11.66 -7.32 6.85
N ARG A 18 11.88 -8.04 7.95
CA ARG A 18 13.06 -7.82 8.81
C ARG A 18 14.37 -8.17 8.11
N ARG A 19 14.40 -9.27 7.35
CA ARG A 19 15.63 -9.79 6.71
C ARG A 19 15.98 -9.04 5.44
N GLU A 20 15.00 -8.65 4.65
CA GLU A 20 15.23 -8.04 3.35
C GLU A 20 15.37 -6.51 3.43
N PRO A 21 16.49 -5.94 2.97
CA PRO A 21 16.70 -4.50 3.01
C PRO A 21 15.80 -3.74 2.02
N ARG A 22 15.26 -4.40 0.98
CA ARG A 22 14.41 -3.76 -0.04
C ARG A 22 13.19 -3.06 0.56
N PHE A 23 12.51 -3.73 1.50
CA PHE A 23 11.37 -3.15 2.19
C PHE A 23 11.79 -1.93 2.99
N ARG A 24 12.90 -2.00 3.74
CA ARG A 24 13.40 -0.85 4.50
C ARG A 24 13.75 0.34 3.62
N VAL A 25 14.39 0.13 2.47
CA VAL A 25 14.74 1.20 1.53
C VAL A 25 13.49 1.86 0.95
N GLY A 26 12.50 1.05 0.54
CA GLY A 26 11.26 1.58 0.00
C GLY A 26 10.53 2.47 1.00
N TRP A 27 10.40 2.01 2.24
CA TRP A 27 9.69 2.72 3.29
C TRP A 27 10.43 3.99 3.71
N PHE A 28 11.76 3.90 3.80
CA PHE A 28 12.61 5.06 4.04
C PHE A 28 12.45 6.10 2.93
N SER A 29 12.44 5.70 1.66
CA SER A 29 12.19 6.59 0.54
C SER A 29 10.82 7.28 0.65
N SER A 30 9.76 6.55 0.99
CA SER A 30 8.42 7.14 1.18
C SER A 30 8.40 8.19 2.29
N VAL A 31 9.05 7.93 3.42
CA VAL A 31 9.18 8.90 4.52
C VAL A 31 9.96 10.13 4.06
N VAL A 32 11.12 9.94 3.43
CA VAL A 32 11.98 11.03 2.97
C VAL A 32 11.25 11.92 1.97
N VAL A 33 10.59 11.34 0.97
CA VAL A 33 9.80 12.10 -0.02
C VAL A 33 8.69 12.88 0.66
N THR A 34 7.96 12.27 1.60
CA THR A 34 6.89 12.94 2.33
C THR A 34 7.41 14.10 3.17
N VAL A 35 8.56 13.94 3.83
CA VAL A 35 9.22 15.00 4.60
C VAL A 35 9.71 16.13 3.69
N ILE A 36 10.34 15.83 2.55
CA ILE A 36 10.80 16.85 1.59
C ILE A 36 9.61 17.68 1.10
N LEU A 37 8.49 17.03 0.75
CA LEU A 37 7.27 17.70 0.36
C LEU A 37 6.70 18.55 1.50
N ALA A 38 6.76 18.05 2.74
CA ALA A 38 6.34 18.81 3.92
C ALA A 38 7.12 20.12 4.07
N PHE A 39 8.45 20.05 4.00
CA PHE A 39 9.32 21.22 4.10
C PHE A 39 9.12 22.21 2.94
N SER A 40 9.00 21.71 1.71
CA SER A 40 8.80 22.55 0.53
C SER A 40 7.47 23.33 0.58
N LEU A 41 6.39 22.67 0.99
CA LEU A 41 5.07 23.28 1.07
C LEU A 41 4.92 24.22 2.29
N ASN A 42 5.58 23.90 3.41
CA ASN A 42 5.62 24.77 4.58
C ASN A 42 6.29 26.12 4.27
N ASN A 43 7.44 26.08 3.58
CA ASN A 43 8.17 27.30 3.19
C ASN A 43 7.38 28.16 2.19
N SER A 44 6.52 27.54 1.38
CA SER A 44 5.72 28.23 0.37
C SER A 44 4.46 28.90 0.93
N THR A 45 3.96 28.45 2.09
CA THR A 45 2.64 28.83 2.61
C THR A 45 2.66 29.87 3.74
N GLN A 46 3.82 30.44 4.07
CA GLN A 46 4.02 31.56 5.04
C GLN A 46 3.10 31.49 6.29
N GLY A 47 2.93 30.30 6.89
CA GLY A 47 2.20 30.14 8.16
C GLY A 47 0.66 30.07 8.07
N GLN A 48 0.05 30.01 6.88
CA GLN A 48 -1.39 29.73 6.71
C GLN A 48 -1.69 28.26 6.39
N ALA A 49 -0.86 27.33 6.88
CA ALA A 49 -1.13 25.90 6.70
C ALA A 49 -2.28 25.46 7.62
N GLY A 50 -3.50 25.42 7.09
CA GLY A 50 -4.64 24.81 7.77
C GLY A 50 -4.43 23.31 8.02
N PRO A 51 -5.31 22.66 8.81
CA PRO A 51 -5.20 21.23 9.18
C PRO A 51 -5.26 20.26 7.98
N MET A 52 -5.57 20.76 6.78
CA MET A 52 -5.63 19.97 5.55
C MET A 52 -4.25 19.54 5.04
N LEU A 53 -3.22 20.37 5.22
CA LEU A 53 -1.91 20.09 4.64
C LEU A 53 -1.21 18.88 5.30
N PRO A 54 -1.25 18.70 6.65
CA PRO A 54 -0.77 17.45 7.28
C PRO A 54 -1.56 16.21 6.84
N VAL A 55 -2.86 16.34 6.63
CA VAL A 55 -3.75 15.26 6.17
C VAL A 55 -3.38 14.81 4.76
N LEU A 56 -3.18 15.76 3.84
CA LEU A 56 -2.76 15.47 2.47
C LEU A 56 -1.40 14.78 2.44
N LEU A 57 -0.41 15.26 3.20
CA LEU A 57 0.91 14.65 3.24
C LEU A 57 0.89 13.24 3.82
N THR A 58 0.11 13.02 4.89
CA THR A 58 -0.02 11.70 5.49
C THR A 58 -0.74 10.74 4.54
N GLY A 59 -1.75 11.23 3.79
CA GLY A 59 -2.40 10.49 2.72
C GLY A 59 -1.45 10.15 1.56
N MET A 60 -0.56 11.07 1.17
CA MET A 60 0.48 10.80 0.16
C MET A 60 1.51 9.78 0.65
N GLY A 61 1.93 9.86 1.91
CA GLY A 61 2.78 8.85 2.53
C GLY A 61 2.13 7.47 2.54
N ALA A 62 0.84 7.40 2.89
CA ALA A 62 0.06 6.17 2.83
C ALA A 62 -0.05 5.62 1.39
N LEU A 63 -0.26 6.49 0.40
CA LEU A 63 -0.31 6.11 -1.01
C LEU A 63 1.04 5.55 -1.50
N MET A 64 2.16 6.17 -1.11
CA MET A 64 3.50 5.68 -1.45
C MET A 64 3.80 4.32 -0.81
N ILE A 65 3.44 4.13 0.47
CA ILE A 65 3.57 2.84 1.15
C ILE A 65 2.68 1.79 0.47
N ALA A 66 1.44 2.16 0.14
CA ALA A 66 0.48 1.29 -0.52
C ALA A 66 0.97 0.85 -1.91
N LEU A 67 1.48 1.76 -2.74
CA LEU A 67 2.00 1.44 -4.07
C LEU A 67 3.19 0.48 -3.99
N GLN A 68 4.04 0.60 -2.97
CA GLN A 68 5.14 -0.35 -2.77
C GLN A 68 4.66 -1.72 -2.29
N SER A 69 3.55 -1.79 -1.56
CA SER A 69 2.90 -3.07 -1.21
C SER A 69 1.98 -3.62 -2.31
N GLY A 70 1.63 -2.80 -3.31
CA GLY A 70 0.64 -3.10 -4.34
C GLY A 70 1.10 -4.07 -5.43
N ASN A 71 2.39 -4.40 -5.51
CA ASN A 71 2.92 -5.47 -6.38
C ASN A 71 3.45 -6.66 -5.57
N ALA A 72 2.64 -7.18 -4.65
CA ALA A 72 3.02 -8.31 -3.80
C ALA A 72 3.42 -9.55 -4.62
N PHE A 73 2.76 -9.79 -5.76
CA PHE A 73 3.06 -10.94 -6.63
C PHE A 73 4.32 -10.78 -7.47
N GLY A 74 4.62 -9.57 -7.96
CA GLY A 74 5.90 -9.30 -8.62
C GLY A 74 7.08 -9.36 -7.65
N ILE A 75 6.89 -8.99 -6.38
CA ILE A 75 7.89 -9.09 -5.31
C ILE A 75 8.22 -10.55 -4.96
N ASP A 76 7.22 -11.45 -5.01
CA ASP A 76 7.40 -12.89 -4.79
C ASP A 76 8.08 -13.58 -5.98
N GLY A 77 7.92 -13.06 -7.20
CA GLY A 77 8.60 -13.58 -8.38
C GLY A 77 8.35 -15.08 -8.58
N ARG A 78 9.43 -15.85 -8.75
CA ARG A 78 9.39 -17.32 -8.88
C ARG A 78 8.93 -18.07 -7.62
N SER A 79 9.01 -17.46 -6.43
CA SER A 79 8.58 -18.13 -5.18
C SER A 79 7.06 -18.28 -5.07
N LEU A 80 6.32 -17.52 -5.87
CA LEU A 80 4.85 -17.55 -5.93
C LEU A 80 4.32 -18.92 -6.36
N TRP A 81 5.08 -19.70 -7.15
CA TRP A 81 4.78 -21.09 -7.50
C TRP A 81 4.55 -21.97 -6.26
N MET A 82 5.36 -21.83 -5.20
CA MET A 82 5.22 -22.66 -3.99
C MET A 82 3.92 -22.36 -3.23
N ASN A 83 3.46 -21.11 -3.25
CA ASN A 83 2.18 -20.74 -2.67
C ASN A 83 1.01 -21.19 -3.58
N ALA A 84 1.15 -21.01 -4.89
CA ALA A 84 0.12 -21.38 -5.88
C ALA A 84 -0.21 -22.87 -5.90
N VAL A 85 0.78 -23.75 -5.67
CA VAL A 85 0.58 -25.21 -5.60
C VAL A 85 -0.19 -25.63 -4.33
N VAL A 86 -0.17 -24.81 -3.29
CA VAL A 86 -0.85 -25.09 -2.00
C VAL A 86 -2.26 -24.51 -1.96
N PHE A 87 -2.56 -23.49 -2.77
CA PHE A 87 -3.90 -22.88 -2.83
C PHE A 87 -4.91 -23.82 -3.49
N GLY A 88 -5.71 -24.50 -2.67
CA GLY A 88 -6.79 -25.38 -3.12
C GLY A 88 -8.14 -24.67 -3.32
N SER A 89 -8.27 -23.41 -2.87
CA SER A 89 -9.52 -22.64 -2.94
C SER A 89 -9.31 -21.12 -3.02
N GLU A 90 -10.34 -20.40 -3.48
CA GLU A 90 -10.40 -18.92 -3.44
C GLU A 90 -10.16 -18.37 -2.03
N GLU A 91 -10.61 -19.11 -1.02
CA GLU A 91 -10.49 -18.72 0.38
C GLU A 91 -9.04 -18.76 0.86
N ASP A 92 -8.23 -19.68 0.35
CA ASP A 92 -6.82 -19.79 0.73
C ASP A 92 -6.00 -18.64 0.14
N LEU A 93 -6.27 -18.25 -1.11
CA LEU A 93 -5.67 -17.06 -1.72
C LEU A 93 -6.07 -15.78 -0.95
N ARG A 94 -7.34 -15.67 -0.56
CA ARG A 94 -7.80 -14.56 0.28
C ARG A 94 -7.14 -14.54 1.65
N ARG A 95 -6.86 -15.70 2.27
CA ARG A 95 -6.20 -15.78 3.58
C ARG A 95 -4.74 -15.38 3.50
N ASP A 96 -4.05 -15.76 2.42
CA ASP A 96 -2.67 -15.33 2.17
C ASP A 96 -2.57 -13.80 2.01
N LEU A 97 -3.42 -13.22 1.16
CA LEU A 97 -3.52 -11.76 1.01
C LEU A 97 -3.85 -11.07 2.35
N ALA A 98 -4.74 -11.65 3.16
CA ALA A 98 -5.06 -11.12 4.48
C ALA A 98 -3.84 -11.08 5.40
N GLY A 99 -3.08 -12.18 5.46
CA GLY A 99 -1.89 -12.27 6.31
C GLY A 99 -0.82 -11.26 5.90
N ARG A 100 -0.64 -11.05 4.59
CA ARG A 100 0.26 -10.04 4.03
C ARG A 100 -0.17 -8.62 4.38
N HIS A 101 -1.46 -8.32 4.21
CA HIS A 101 -2.01 -7.01 4.56
C HIS A 101 -1.87 -6.72 6.05
N ILE A 102 -2.11 -7.70 6.92
CA ILE A 102 -1.92 -7.57 8.37
C ILE A 102 -0.45 -7.29 8.69
N ALA A 103 0.48 -8.07 8.16
CA ALA A 103 1.92 -7.85 8.37
C ALA A 103 2.36 -6.46 7.89
N ASN A 104 1.89 -6.02 6.71
CA ASN A 104 2.18 -4.71 6.17
C ASN A 104 1.59 -3.60 7.06
N SER A 105 0.34 -3.74 7.49
CA SER A 105 -0.34 -2.77 8.35
C SER A 105 0.35 -2.59 9.71
N LEU A 106 0.92 -3.67 10.27
CA LEU A 106 1.60 -3.64 11.57
C LEU A 106 2.85 -2.74 11.56
N ILE A 107 3.48 -2.59 10.39
CA ILE A 107 4.64 -1.72 10.20
C ILE A 107 4.19 -0.35 9.64
N ALA A 108 3.21 -0.33 8.74
CA ALA A 108 2.74 0.89 8.08
C ALA A 108 2.02 1.83 9.06
N ALA A 109 1.20 1.29 9.96
CA ALA A 109 0.49 2.08 10.96
C ALA A 109 1.43 2.91 11.86
N PRO A 110 2.46 2.36 12.52
CA PRO A 110 3.37 3.17 13.32
C PRO A 110 4.18 4.16 12.46
N LEU A 111 4.55 3.80 11.23
CA LEU A 111 5.21 4.74 10.32
C LEU A 111 4.31 5.93 9.95
N LEU A 112 3.04 5.66 9.65
CA LEU A 112 2.05 6.69 9.34
C LEU A 112 1.78 7.59 10.54
N LEU A 113 1.79 7.05 11.76
CA LEU A 113 1.70 7.85 12.97
C LEU A 113 2.90 8.80 13.08
N LEU A 114 4.12 8.32 12.84
CA LEU A 114 5.32 9.15 12.84
C LEU A 114 5.25 10.26 11.77
N ILE A 115 4.79 9.92 10.56
CA ILE A 115 4.58 10.89 9.48
C ILE A 115 3.53 11.94 9.89
N ALA A 116 2.40 11.52 10.44
CA ALA A 116 1.33 12.41 10.88
C ALA A 116 1.81 13.37 11.98
N VAL A 117 2.54 12.86 12.97
CA VAL A 117 3.15 13.65 14.05
C VAL A 117 4.16 14.64 13.46
N ALA A 118 5.10 14.18 12.63
CA ALA A 118 6.10 15.05 12.03
C ALA A 118 5.47 16.15 11.17
N ALA A 119 4.52 15.81 10.30
CA ALA A 119 3.85 16.78 9.44
C ALA A 119 3.06 17.82 10.24
N ALA A 120 2.31 17.39 11.24
CA ALA A 120 1.53 18.30 12.09
C ALA A 120 2.41 19.24 12.92
N LEU A 121 3.54 18.75 13.46
CA LEU A 121 4.49 19.55 14.22
C LEU A 121 5.22 20.56 13.33
N LEU A 122 5.68 20.15 12.14
CA LEU A 122 6.35 21.03 11.18
C LEU A 122 5.46 22.19 10.73
N MET A 123 4.15 21.97 10.67
CA MET A 123 3.17 22.99 10.25
C MET A 123 2.54 23.77 11.42
N GLY A 124 2.96 23.52 12.66
CA GLY A 124 2.40 24.20 13.82
C GLY A 124 0.93 23.87 14.11
N ALA A 125 0.43 22.73 13.63
CA ALA A 125 -0.97 22.30 13.77
C ALA A 125 -1.08 20.94 14.50
N PRO A 126 -0.69 20.85 15.79
CA PRO A 126 -0.69 19.57 16.53
C PRO A 126 -2.07 18.92 16.62
N GLN A 127 -3.15 19.71 16.57
CA GLN A 127 -4.53 19.21 16.51
C GLN A 127 -4.82 18.37 15.25
N ALA A 128 -4.02 18.52 14.18
CA ALA A 128 -4.17 17.78 12.93
C ALA A 128 -3.56 16.36 12.97
N VAL A 129 -2.81 16.00 14.03
CA VAL A 129 -2.18 14.67 14.15
C VAL A 129 -3.21 13.55 14.02
N MET A 130 -4.29 13.62 14.80
CA MET A 130 -5.31 12.57 14.83
C MET A 130 -6.06 12.46 13.50
N PRO A 131 -6.60 13.55 12.91
CA PRO A 131 -7.22 13.49 11.58
C PRO A 131 -6.27 12.99 10.48
N ALA A 132 -5.01 13.41 10.52
CA ALA A 132 -4.00 12.98 9.54
C ALA A 132 -3.70 11.48 9.67
N PHE A 133 -3.50 10.98 10.88
CA PHE A 133 -3.26 9.58 11.15
C PHE A 133 -4.44 8.69 10.72
N LEU A 134 -5.66 9.04 11.10
CA LEU A 134 -6.86 8.27 10.76
C LEU A 134 -7.12 8.26 9.26
N THR A 135 -6.91 9.39 8.58
CA THR A 135 -6.98 9.48 7.12
C THR A 135 -5.91 8.62 6.47
N GLY A 136 -4.68 8.63 7.00
CA GLY A 136 -3.58 7.79 6.54
C GLY A 136 -3.90 6.30 6.63
N LEU A 137 -4.51 5.86 7.74
CA LEU A 137 -4.98 4.47 7.88
C LEU A 137 -6.07 4.12 6.85
N GLY A 138 -7.00 5.03 6.59
CA GLY A 138 -8.00 4.85 5.54
C GLY A 138 -7.38 4.71 4.16
N ALA A 139 -6.46 5.61 3.80
CA ALA A 139 -5.73 5.58 2.54
C ALA A 139 -4.88 4.31 2.39
N LEU A 140 -4.27 3.82 3.47
CA LEU A 140 -3.55 2.55 3.48
C LEU A 140 -4.50 1.38 3.15
N GLY A 141 -5.67 1.31 3.78
CA GLY A 141 -6.67 0.27 3.51
C GLY A 141 -7.17 0.29 2.07
N ILE A 142 -7.49 1.48 1.55
CA ILE A 142 -7.84 1.67 0.12
C ILE A 142 -6.70 1.15 -0.76
N GLY A 143 -5.46 1.54 -0.45
CA GLY A 143 -4.26 1.13 -1.16
C GLY A 143 -4.05 -0.38 -1.21
N LEU A 144 -4.22 -1.07 -0.08
CA LEU A 144 -4.13 -2.53 0.01
C LEU A 144 -5.23 -3.22 -0.80
N GLY A 145 -6.46 -2.70 -0.74
CA GLY A 145 -7.60 -3.20 -1.51
C GLY A 145 -7.41 -3.06 -3.01
N VAL A 146 -7.03 -1.85 -3.47
CA VAL A 146 -6.73 -1.58 -4.88
C VAL A 146 -5.54 -2.42 -5.35
N GLY A 147 -4.47 -2.48 -4.54
CA GLY A 147 -3.26 -3.26 -4.80
C GLY A 147 -3.54 -4.76 -5.01
N SER A 148 -4.46 -5.32 -4.22
CA SER A 148 -4.91 -6.72 -4.38
C SER A 148 -5.56 -6.98 -5.74
N VAL A 149 -6.42 -6.06 -6.18
CA VAL A 149 -7.11 -6.20 -7.47
C VAL A 149 -6.13 -5.99 -8.62
N THR A 150 -5.29 -4.95 -8.56
CA THR A 150 -4.32 -4.66 -9.62
C THR A 150 -3.29 -5.77 -9.77
N SER A 151 -2.87 -6.39 -8.66
CA SER A 151 -1.95 -7.55 -8.65
C SER A 151 -2.49 -8.73 -9.45
N VAL A 152 -3.81 -8.93 -9.45
CA VAL A 152 -4.48 -10.03 -10.15
C VAL A 152 -4.83 -9.66 -11.61
N THR A 153 -5.18 -8.39 -11.87
CA THR A 153 -5.62 -7.97 -13.20
C THR A 153 -4.48 -7.64 -14.16
N ILE A 154 -3.36 -7.13 -13.65
CA ILE A 154 -2.19 -6.73 -14.45
C ILE A 154 -0.91 -7.21 -13.73
N PRO A 155 -0.63 -8.52 -13.70
CA PRO A 155 0.60 -9.04 -13.12
C PRO A 155 1.81 -8.61 -13.97
N TYR A 156 2.86 -8.08 -13.32
CA TYR A 156 4.13 -7.79 -13.99
C TYR A 156 5.31 -8.24 -13.12
N THR A 157 6.35 -8.76 -13.79
CA THR A 157 7.58 -9.24 -13.15
C THR A 157 8.43 -8.08 -12.64
N MET A 158 8.79 -8.11 -11.35
CA MET A 158 9.88 -7.29 -10.82
C MET A 158 11.18 -8.10 -10.83
N PRO A 159 12.31 -7.52 -11.28
CA PRO A 159 13.59 -8.23 -11.34
C PRO A 159 14.11 -8.56 -9.93
N GLU A 160 14.74 -9.73 -9.78
CA GLU A 160 15.28 -10.26 -8.51
C GLU A 160 16.47 -9.45 -7.96
N ARG A 161 17.12 -8.63 -8.78
CA ARG A 161 18.25 -7.76 -8.38
C ARG A 161 17.93 -6.31 -8.69
N MET A 162 17.82 -5.49 -7.64
CA MET A 162 17.52 -4.07 -7.73
C MET A 162 18.82 -3.26 -7.90
N ASN A 163 19.21 -3.01 -9.14
CA ASN A 163 20.14 -1.94 -9.54
C ASN A 163 19.37 -0.63 -9.81
N ALA A 164 20.04 0.53 -9.75
CA ALA A 164 19.46 1.83 -10.04
C ALA A 164 18.90 2.00 -11.49
N PHE A 165 19.14 1.01 -12.36
CA PHE A 165 18.65 0.93 -13.74
C PHE A 165 17.69 -0.25 -14.00
N SER A 166 17.37 -1.07 -12.99
CA SER A 166 16.43 -2.18 -13.15
C SER A 166 15.01 -1.72 -12.82
N GLY A 167 14.21 -1.51 -13.87
CA GLY A 167 12.76 -1.47 -13.82
C GLY A 167 12.15 -2.85 -14.06
N ALA A 168 10.84 -2.92 -14.37
CA ALA A 168 10.21 -4.15 -14.82
C ALA A 168 10.99 -4.83 -15.96
N ALA A 169 10.88 -6.16 -16.07
CA ALA A 169 11.60 -6.94 -17.09
C ALA A 169 11.51 -6.31 -18.50
N PRO A 170 12.52 -6.48 -19.37
CA PRO A 170 12.51 -5.89 -20.71
C PRO A 170 11.18 -6.16 -21.45
N GLY A 171 10.49 -5.10 -21.89
CA GLY A 171 9.18 -5.20 -22.56
C GLY A 171 7.94 -5.13 -21.63
N GLN A 172 8.11 -5.11 -20.30
CA GLN A 172 7.03 -5.00 -19.31
C GLN A 172 6.88 -3.59 -18.71
N GLY A 173 7.73 -2.63 -19.10
CA GLY A 173 7.71 -1.26 -18.58
C GLY A 173 6.37 -0.53 -18.76
N GLY A 174 5.71 -0.73 -19.92
CA GLY A 174 4.38 -0.17 -20.17
C GLY A 174 3.28 -0.77 -19.28
N GLN A 175 3.38 -2.06 -18.96
CA GLN A 175 2.43 -2.74 -18.07
C GLN A 175 2.65 -2.34 -16.60
N ALA A 176 3.90 -2.20 -16.18
CA ALA A 176 4.25 -1.66 -14.86
C ALA A 176 3.79 -0.20 -14.70
N PHE A 177 3.93 0.62 -15.74
CA PHE A 177 3.46 2.00 -15.73
C PHE A 177 1.93 2.07 -15.70
N ALA A 178 1.24 1.31 -16.57
CA ALA A 178 -0.23 1.29 -16.63
C ALA A 178 -0.85 0.77 -15.32
N SER A 179 -0.27 -0.27 -14.70
CA SER A 179 -0.72 -0.78 -13.41
C SER A 179 -0.47 0.22 -12.28
N SER A 180 0.69 0.89 -12.26
CA SER A 180 1.00 1.92 -11.26
C SER A 180 0.07 3.14 -11.38
N ILE A 181 -0.17 3.62 -12.60
CA ILE A 181 -1.12 4.71 -12.87
C ILE A 181 -2.55 4.29 -12.51
N GLY A 182 -2.96 3.08 -12.89
CA GLY A 182 -4.29 2.54 -12.57
C GLY A 182 -4.51 2.41 -11.07
N ALA A 183 -3.52 1.89 -10.34
CA ALA A 183 -3.55 1.81 -8.89
C ALA A 183 -3.60 3.21 -8.26
N MET A 184 -2.77 4.14 -8.72
CA MET A 184 -2.75 5.51 -8.21
C MET A 184 -4.09 6.22 -8.42
N LEU A 185 -4.65 6.15 -9.63
CA LEU A 185 -5.96 6.72 -9.95
C LEU A 185 -7.07 6.06 -9.13
N GLY A 186 -7.06 4.73 -8.99
CA GLY A 186 -8.02 4.00 -8.17
C GLY A 186 -7.99 4.42 -6.71
N ILE A 187 -6.79 4.56 -6.14
CA ILE A 187 -6.60 5.03 -4.75
C ILE A 187 -7.11 6.46 -4.59
N VAL A 188 -6.74 7.37 -5.50
CA VAL A 188 -7.17 8.77 -5.45
C VAL A 188 -8.69 8.87 -5.55
N LEU A 189 -9.29 8.20 -6.54
CA LEU A 189 -10.74 8.21 -6.77
C LEU A 189 -11.49 7.65 -5.55
N MET A 190 -11.03 6.52 -5.01
CA MET A 190 -11.65 5.91 -3.83
C MET A 190 -11.42 6.72 -2.55
N SER A 191 -10.40 7.58 -2.49
CA SER A 191 -10.14 8.46 -1.35
C SER A 191 -11.00 9.73 -1.36
N LEU A 192 -11.61 10.09 -2.50
CA LEU A 192 -12.44 11.30 -2.64
C LEU A 192 -13.57 11.43 -1.61
N PRO A 193 -14.34 10.37 -1.25
CA PRO A 193 -15.41 10.48 -0.26
C PRO A 193 -14.95 10.90 1.14
N ILE A 194 -13.67 10.69 1.46
CA ILE A 194 -13.05 11.10 2.72
C ILE A 194 -12.41 12.48 2.55
N LEU A 195 -11.64 12.67 1.48
CA LEU A 195 -10.87 13.90 1.25
C LEU A 195 -11.77 15.12 0.97
N LEU A 196 -12.83 14.96 0.17
CA LEU A 196 -13.71 16.08 -0.20
C LEU A 196 -14.37 16.75 1.02
N PRO A 197 -15.05 16.02 1.93
CA PRO A 197 -15.60 16.64 3.15
C PRO A 197 -14.55 17.37 4.00
N MET A 198 -13.33 16.84 4.07
CA MET A 198 -12.25 17.48 4.83
C MET A 198 -11.77 18.80 4.21
N VAL A 199 -11.79 18.91 2.87
CA VAL A 199 -11.55 20.20 2.17
C VAL A 199 -12.58 21.24 2.59
N PHE A 200 -13.83 20.83 2.79
CA PHE A 200 -14.90 21.72 3.28
C PHE A 200 -14.89 21.94 4.80
N GLY A 201 -13.85 21.49 5.51
CA GLY A 201 -13.69 21.69 6.95
C GLY A 201 -14.37 20.63 7.83
N LEU A 202 -14.95 19.57 7.26
CA LEU A 202 -15.56 18.47 8.01
C LEU A 202 -14.51 17.46 8.49
N VAL A 203 -13.61 17.92 9.37
CA VAL A 203 -12.47 17.14 9.87
C VAL A 203 -12.89 15.85 10.59
N TRP A 204 -14.09 15.82 11.17
CA TRP A 204 -14.65 14.64 11.85
C TRP A 204 -14.79 13.42 10.92
N VAL A 205 -14.88 13.62 9.60
CA VAL A 205 -14.96 12.54 8.60
C VAL A 205 -13.70 11.66 8.62
N SER A 206 -12.57 12.19 9.10
CA SER A 206 -11.35 11.40 9.31
C SER A 206 -11.58 10.18 10.21
N VAL A 207 -12.54 10.21 11.14
CA VAL A 207 -12.90 9.06 12.00
C VAL A 207 -13.50 7.91 11.19
N LEU A 208 -14.18 8.20 10.08
CA LEU A 208 -14.74 7.19 9.19
C LEU A 208 -13.68 6.59 8.25
N ALA A 209 -12.54 7.27 8.08
CA ALA A 209 -11.54 6.87 7.10
C ALA A 209 -10.97 5.46 7.31
N PRO A 210 -10.59 5.03 8.54
CA PRO A 210 -10.10 3.67 8.76
C PRO A 210 -11.15 2.61 8.44
N PHE A 211 -12.41 2.85 8.78
CA PHE A 211 -13.51 1.91 8.52
C PHE A 211 -13.80 1.77 7.03
N TYR A 212 -13.81 2.89 6.32
CA TYR A 212 -13.98 2.91 4.88
C TYR A 212 -12.80 2.25 4.16
N GLY A 213 -11.56 2.53 4.59
CA GLY A 213 -10.37 1.87 4.05
C GLY A 213 -10.39 0.36 4.28
N LEU A 214 -10.81 -0.09 5.46
CA LEU A 214 -10.98 -1.51 5.77
C LEU A 214 -12.07 -2.15 4.92
N LEU A 215 -13.18 -1.46 4.68
CA LEU A 215 -14.24 -1.93 3.77
C LEU A 215 -13.69 -2.15 2.36
N ILE A 216 -12.94 -1.18 1.83
CA ILE A 216 -12.32 -1.29 0.51
C ILE A 216 -11.26 -2.40 0.47
N GLU A 217 -10.47 -2.58 1.52
CA GLU A 217 -9.52 -3.70 1.65
C GLU A 217 -10.23 -5.05 1.55
N VAL A 218 -11.30 -5.25 2.32
CA VAL A 218 -12.04 -6.50 2.36
C VAL A 218 -12.70 -6.77 1.01
N LEU A 219 -13.30 -5.76 0.39
CA LEU A 219 -13.93 -5.89 -0.93
C LEU A 219 -12.89 -6.17 -2.02
N GLY A 220 -11.77 -5.44 -2.03
CA GLY A 220 -10.67 -5.63 -2.97
C GLY A 220 -10.06 -7.02 -2.87
N ARG A 221 -9.81 -7.51 -1.65
CA ARG A 221 -9.31 -8.87 -1.40
C ARG A 221 -10.30 -9.95 -1.82
N ARG A 222 -11.61 -9.75 -1.58
CA ARG A 222 -12.66 -10.68 -2.06
C ARG A 222 -12.69 -10.74 -3.57
N LEU A 223 -12.59 -9.59 -4.25
CA LEU A 223 -12.58 -9.51 -5.70
C LEU A 223 -11.30 -10.15 -6.28
N ALA A 224 -10.15 -9.87 -5.68
CA ALA A 224 -8.87 -10.47 -6.05
C ALA A 224 -8.89 -12.00 -5.90
N GLY A 225 -9.51 -12.54 -4.84
CA GLY A 225 -9.70 -13.98 -4.68
C GLY A 225 -10.51 -14.60 -5.82
N LYS A 226 -11.67 -14.02 -6.14
CA LYS A 226 -12.57 -14.48 -7.20
C LYS A 226 -11.95 -14.42 -8.60
N ILE A 227 -11.25 -13.33 -8.91
CA ILE A 227 -10.64 -13.14 -10.24
C ILE A 227 -9.33 -13.93 -10.33
N GLY A 228 -8.57 -14.02 -9.24
CA GLY A 228 -7.21 -14.54 -9.23
C GLY A 228 -7.13 -16.05 -9.16
N PHE A 229 -8.03 -16.69 -8.41
CA PHE A 229 -8.00 -18.15 -8.26
C PHE A 229 -8.16 -18.91 -9.59
N PRO A 230 -9.11 -18.55 -10.49
CA PRO A 230 -9.21 -19.19 -11.80
C PRO A 230 -7.99 -18.92 -12.72
N ARG A 231 -7.27 -17.82 -12.47
CA ARG A 231 -6.12 -17.37 -13.27
C ARG A 231 -4.76 -17.72 -12.65
N LEU A 232 -4.73 -18.46 -11.54
CA LEU A 232 -3.49 -18.85 -10.86
C LEU A 232 -2.43 -19.45 -11.80
N PRO A 233 -2.75 -20.34 -12.77
CA PRO A 233 -1.76 -20.87 -13.71
C PRO A 233 -1.16 -19.78 -14.61
N GLU A 234 -1.98 -18.84 -15.06
CA GLU A 234 -1.57 -17.70 -15.90
C GLU A 234 -0.72 -16.70 -15.10
N LEU A 235 -1.09 -16.44 -13.84
CA LEU A 235 -0.33 -15.59 -12.92
C LEU A 235 1.08 -16.15 -12.68
N VAL A 236 1.19 -17.45 -12.37
CA VAL A 236 2.49 -18.11 -12.18
C VAL A 236 3.32 -18.04 -13.47
N ALA A 237 2.72 -18.32 -14.63
CA ALA A 237 3.41 -18.25 -15.91
C ALA A 237 3.90 -16.83 -16.25
N ALA A 238 3.08 -15.81 -15.98
CA ALA A 238 3.42 -14.41 -16.21
C ALA A 238 4.59 -13.95 -15.34
N VAL A 239 4.59 -14.33 -14.05
CA VAL A 239 5.61 -13.93 -13.08
C VAL A 239 6.89 -14.79 -13.15
N SER A 240 6.82 -15.98 -13.75
CA SER A 240 7.99 -16.87 -13.94
C SER A 240 8.86 -16.54 -15.16
N LYS A 241 8.42 -15.62 -16.03
CA LYS A 241 9.19 -15.22 -17.22
C LYS A 241 10.56 -14.69 -16.79
N ALA A 242 11.61 -15.25 -17.39
CA ALA A 242 12.98 -14.88 -17.09
C ALA A 242 13.20 -13.40 -17.41
N SER A 243 13.53 -12.62 -16.38
CA SER A 243 14.11 -11.27 -16.49
C SER A 243 15.62 -11.35 -16.68
#